data_AF-A0AA96I350-F1
#
_entry.id   AF-A0AA96I350-F1
#
_cell.length_a   1.000
_cell.length_b   1.000
_cell.length_c   1.000
_cell.angle_alpha   90.00
_cell.angle_beta   90.00
_cell.angle_gamma   90.00
#
_symmetry.space_group_name_H-M   'P 1'
#
loop_
_entity.id
_entity.type
_entity.pdbx_description
1 polymer ?
#
loop_
_entity_poly.entity_id
_entity_poly.type
_entity_poly.pdbx_seq_one_letter_code
_entity_poly.pdbx_strand_id
1 'polypeptide(L)'
;MDFERFIEKINNNFEYKTIVKKVLSNEPCALQDAKEYLKDDKELVLFVSRFDRLIGEHISTNLKKDKEFLLEFSKYNHTAPYFMDDSLRTNKKFLLDLIKVNYKTLLLLNLDYILGLKDENN
;
A
#
# COMPACT_ATOMS: atom_id res chain seq x y z
N MET A 1 7.21 -6.58 4.76
CA MET A 1 7.71 -7.22 3.51
C MET A 1 8.64 -8.34 3.92
N ASP A 2 8.36 -9.56 3.46
CA ASP A 2 9.20 -10.73 3.72
C ASP A 2 10.29 -10.79 2.63
N PHE A 3 11.52 -10.42 3.00
CA PHE A 3 12.62 -10.34 2.04
C PHE A 3 13.03 -11.72 1.50
N GLU A 4 12.97 -12.78 2.30
CA GLU A 4 13.37 -14.12 1.85
C GLU A 4 12.39 -14.61 0.79
N ARG A 5 11.09 -14.51 1.07
CA ARG A 5 10.03 -14.84 0.11
C ARG A 5 10.10 -13.97 -1.15
N PHE A 6 10.41 -12.68 -1.00
CA PHE A 6 10.55 -11.77 -2.13
C PHE A 6 11.72 -12.17 -3.05
N ILE A 7 12.89 -12.47 -2.49
CA ILE A 7 14.05 -12.93 -3.27
C ILE A 7 13.78 -14.29 -3.93
N GLU A 8 13.11 -15.21 -3.24
CA GLU A 8 12.70 -16.49 -3.82
C GLU A 8 11.81 -16.29 -5.06
N LYS A 9 10.79 -15.44 -4.98
CA LYS A 9 9.93 -15.08 -6.12
C LYS A 9 10.72 -14.48 -7.28
N ILE A 10 11.67 -13.59 -6.99
CA ILE A 10 12.56 -13.00 -8.02
C ILE A 10 13.38 -14.09 -8.72
N ASN A 11 13.88 -15.07 -7.99
CA ASN A 11 14.71 -16.12 -8.57
C ASN A 11 13.90 -17.13 -9.40
N ASN A 12 12.66 -17.39 -8.98
CA ASN A 12 11.81 -18.43 -9.59
C ASN A 12 10.89 -17.91 -10.71
N ASN A 13 10.72 -16.59 -10.87
CA ASN A 13 9.85 -16.01 -11.90
C ASN A 13 10.58 -14.95 -12.74
N PHE A 14 10.76 -15.24 -14.04
CA PHE A 14 11.48 -14.37 -14.98
C PHE A 14 10.79 -13.02 -15.19
N GLU A 15 9.46 -13.00 -15.28
CA GLU A 15 8.67 -11.76 -15.47
C GLU A 15 8.77 -10.89 -14.22
N TYR A 16 8.63 -11.49 -13.04
CA TYR A 16 8.79 -10.83 -11.75
C TYR A 16 10.17 -10.18 -11.61
N LYS A 17 11.22 -10.93 -11.94
CA LYS A 17 12.60 -10.44 -11.96
C LYS A 17 12.79 -9.28 -12.93
N THR A 18 12.16 -9.37 -14.10
CA THR A 18 12.22 -8.33 -15.13
C THR A 18 11.57 -7.05 -14.63
N ILE A 19 10.37 -7.14 -14.04
CA ILE A 19 9.67 -5.99 -13.45
C ILE A 19 10.53 -5.31 -12.38
N VAL A 20 11.05 -6.08 -11.41
CA VAL A 20 11.89 -5.54 -10.34
C VAL A 20 13.12 -4.82 -10.91
N LYS A 21 13.79 -5.40 -11.91
CA LYS A 21 14.93 -4.76 -12.58
C LYS A 21 14.54 -3.46 -13.27
N LYS A 22 13.46 -3.44 -14.06
CA LYS A 22 12.98 -2.25 -14.76
C LYS A 22 12.66 -1.11 -13.79
N VAL A 23 12.00 -1.43 -12.67
CA VAL A 23 11.66 -0.44 -11.63
C VAL A 23 12.92 0.13 -10.99
N LEU A 24 13.91 -0.72 -10.65
CA LEU A 24 15.20 -0.25 -10.08
C LEU A 24 16.01 0.61 -11.05
N SER A 25 15.92 0.33 -12.35
CA SER A 25 16.59 1.10 -13.40
C SER A 25 15.87 2.40 -13.77
N ASN A 26 14.71 2.69 -13.16
CA ASN A 26 13.84 3.81 -13.50
C ASN A 26 13.48 3.84 -15.01
N GLU A 27 13.22 2.66 -15.58
CA GLU A 27 12.85 2.56 -16.99
C GLU A 27 11.48 3.23 -17.24
N PRO A 28 11.34 3.99 -18.35
CA PRO A 28 10.04 4.49 -18.78
C PRO A 28 9.08 3.31 -18.94
N CYS A 29 7.92 3.36 -18.27
CA CYS A 29 6.88 2.31 -18.24
C CYS A 29 7.07 1.12 -17.28
N ALA A 30 8.15 1.04 -16.49
CA ALA A 30 8.35 -0.06 -15.54
C ALA A 30 7.17 -0.29 -14.57
N LEU A 31 6.58 0.82 -14.11
CA LEU A 31 5.41 0.81 -13.22
C LEU A 31 4.14 0.37 -13.93
N GLN A 32 4.02 0.62 -15.24
CA GLN A 32 2.86 0.22 -16.03
C GLN A 32 2.89 -1.27 -16.31
N ASP A 33 4.05 -1.82 -16.67
CA ASP A 33 4.28 -3.26 -16.86
C ASP A 33 4.00 -4.04 -15.56
N ALA A 34 4.29 -3.45 -14.40
CA ALA A 34 4.04 -4.09 -13.11
C ALA A 34 2.54 -4.27 -12.81
N LYS A 35 1.65 -3.43 -13.34
CA LYS A 35 0.22 -3.36 -12.94
C LYS A 35 -0.51 -4.69 -13.07
N GLU A 36 -0.20 -5.47 -14.09
CA GLU A 36 -0.83 -6.78 -14.32
C GLU A 36 -0.46 -7.82 -13.25
N TYR A 37 0.70 -7.66 -12.61
CA TYR A 37 1.26 -8.58 -11.61
C TYR A 37 0.98 -8.14 -10.16
N LEU A 38 0.49 -6.91 -9.96
CA LEU A 38 0.38 -6.29 -8.64
C LEU A 38 -0.88 -6.66 -7.86
N LYS A 39 -1.93 -7.18 -8.51
CA LYS A 39 -3.27 -7.33 -7.90
C LYS A 39 -3.25 -7.93 -6.49
N ASP A 40 -2.73 -9.14 -6.34
CA ASP A 40 -2.69 -9.86 -5.05
C ASP A 40 -1.25 -10.16 -4.58
N ASP A 41 -0.23 -9.72 -5.33
CA ASP A 41 1.17 -9.94 -4.95
C ASP A 41 1.65 -8.89 -3.94
N LYS A 42 1.39 -9.16 -2.66
CA LYS A 42 1.78 -8.30 -1.55
C LYS A 42 3.24 -7.86 -1.62
N GLU A 43 4.18 -8.76 -1.90
CA GLU A 43 5.61 -8.42 -1.88
C GLU A 43 5.97 -7.49 -3.04
N LEU A 44 5.41 -7.72 -4.23
CA LEU A 44 5.65 -6.83 -5.37
C LEU A 44 5.05 -5.45 -5.12
N VAL A 45 3.84 -5.39 -4.54
CA VAL A 45 3.21 -4.12 -4.20
C VAL A 45 4.03 -3.35 -3.16
N LEU A 46 4.50 -4.00 -2.10
CA LEU A 46 5.33 -3.36 -1.08
C LEU A 46 6.67 -2.87 -1.64
N PHE A 47 7.21 -3.57 -2.64
CA PHE A 47 8.40 -3.12 -3.35
C PHE A 47 8.11 -1.89 -4.23
N VAL A 48 7.08 -1.94 -5.08
CA VAL A 48 6.74 -0.88 -6.04
C VAL A 48 6.20 0.37 -5.34
N SER A 49 5.55 0.25 -4.19
CA SER A 49 5.01 1.39 -3.42
C SER A 49 6.07 2.40 -2.98
N ARG A 50 7.34 2.00 -2.96
CA ARG A 50 8.49 2.88 -2.70
C ARG A 50 8.74 3.88 -3.83
N PHE A 51 8.27 3.56 -5.03
CA PHE A 51 8.53 4.32 -6.26
C PHE A 51 7.25 4.98 -6.80
N ASP A 52 6.08 4.37 -6.57
CA ASP A 52 4.79 4.88 -7.02
C ASP A 52 3.83 5.11 -5.84
N ARG A 53 3.42 6.38 -5.68
CA ARG A 53 2.49 6.80 -4.65
C ARG A 53 1.07 6.28 -4.88
N LEU A 54 0.68 6.05 -6.14
CA LEU A 54 -0.68 5.67 -6.52
C LEU A 54 -0.83 4.17 -6.82
N ILE A 55 0.17 3.36 -6.49
CA ILE A 55 0.16 1.92 -6.79
C ILE A 55 -1.04 1.18 -6.15
N GLY A 56 -1.60 1.73 -5.07
CA GLY A 56 -2.81 1.21 -4.42
C GLY A 56 -4.08 1.26 -5.29
N GLU A 57 -4.07 1.93 -6.44
CA GLU A 57 -5.16 1.83 -7.42
C GLU A 57 -5.28 0.41 -7.99
N HIS A 58 -4.14 -0.29 -8.12
CA HIS A 58 -4.01 -1.56 -8.84
C HIS A 58 -4.08 -2.80 -7.96
N ILE A 59 -4.10 -2.64 -6.63
CA ILE A 59 -4.25 -3.77 -5.72
C ILE A 59 -5.70 -4.26 -5.66
N SER A 60 -5.89 -5.52 -5.30
CA SER A 60 -7.21 -6.13 -5.17
C SER A 60 -8.02 -5.50 -4.03
N THR A 61 -9.35 -5.65 -4.13
CA THR A 61 -10.28 -5.25 -3.05
C THR A 61 -10.00 -5.98 -1.75
N ASN A 62 -9.46 -7.20 -1.82
CA ASN A 62 -9.06 -7.96 -0.64
C ASN A 62 -7.89 -7.29 0.08
N LEU A 63 -6.86 -6.85 -0.66
CA LEU A 63 -5.73 -6.11 -0.07
C LEU A 63 -6.15 -4.73 0.46
N LYS A 64 -7.14 -4.07 -0.15
CA LYS A 64 -7.72 -2.81 0.36
C LYS A 64 -8.48 -2.97 1.68
N LYS A 65 -8.84 -4.20 2.07
CA LYS A 65 -9.48 -4.55 3.35
C LYS A 65 -8.51 -5.13 4.37
N ASP A 66 -7.31 -5.53 3.93
CA ASP A 66 -6.32 -6.18 4.76
C ASP A 66 -5.54 -5.14 5.58
N LYS A 67 -5.91 -5.02 6.87
CA LYS A 67 -5.30 -4.07 7.80
C LYS A 67 -3.80 -4.29 7.97
N GLU A 68 -3.34 -5.54 8.04
CA GLU A 68 -1.92 -5.86 8.23
C GLU A 68 -1.11 -5.44 7.01
N PHE A 69 -1.63 -5.76 5.82
CA PHE A 69 -1.03 -5.31 4.57
C PHE A 69 -1.01 -3.78 4.45
N LEU A 70 -2.09 -3.08 4.78
CA LEU A 70 -2.15 -1.62 4.71
C LEU A 70 -1.20 -0.93 5.69
N LEU A 71 -0.97 -1.52 6.88
CA LEU A 71 0.05 -1.06 7.82
C LEU A 71 1.46 -1.26 7.23
N GLU A 72 1.75 -2.44 6.67
CA GLU A 72 3.03 -2.69 5.99
C GLU A 72 3.25 -1.75 4.79
N PHE A 73 2.21 -1.51 3.99
CA PHE A 73 2.24 -0.58 2.87
C PHE A 73 2.58 0.84 3.34
N SER A 74 1.97 1.26 4.45
CA SER A 74 2.15 2.60 5.03
C SER A 74 3.57 2.90 5.45
N LYS A 75 4.37 1.87 5.78
CA LYS A 75 5.80 2.03 6.08
C LYS A 75 6.59 2.64 4.91
N TYR A 76 6.17 2.34 3.68
CA TYR A 76 6.84 2.76 2.46
C TYR A 76 6.08 3.88 1.73
N ASN A 77 4.76 3.90 1.86
CA ASN A 77 3.90 4.82 1.15
C ASN A 77 2.69 5.26 2.00
N HIS A 78 2.62 6.55 2.30
CA HIS A 78 1.59 7.15 3.15
C HIS A 78 0.17 7.19 2.53
N THR A 79 -0.02 6.77 1.28
CA THR A 79 -1.32 6.85 0.59
C THR A 79 -2.28 5.70 0.89
N ALA A 80 -1.95 4.78 1.80
CA ALA A 80 -2.86 3.70 2.21
C ALA A 80 -4.29 4.18 2.55
N PRO A 81 -4.51 5.30 3.29
CA PRO A 81 -5.86 5.78 3.59
C PRO A 81 -6.69 6.21 2.38
N TYR A 82 -6.04 6.56 1.27
CA TYR A 82 -6.72 6.92 0.03
C TYR A 82 -7.33 5.69 -0.64
N PHE A 83 -6.69 4.51 -0.52
CA PHE A 83 -7.11 3.28 -1.21
C PHE A 83 -7.84 2.27 -0.32
N MET A 84 -7.75 2.41 1.01
CA MET A 84 -8.39 1.48 1.92
C MET A 84 -9.91 1.48 1.74
N ASP A 85 -10.51 0.31 1.98
CA ASP A 85 -11.95 0.13 1.93
C ASP A 85 -12.68 0.99 2.97
N ASP A 86 -13.86 1.50 2.61
CA ASP A 86 -14.62 2.41 3.47
C ASP A 86 -15.01 1.78 4.82
N SER A 87 -15.15 0.45 4.88
CA SER A 87 -15.41 -0.27 6.15
C SER A 87 -14.31 -0.09 7.19
N LEU A 88 -13.10 0.32 6.78
CA LEU A 88 -11.97 0.59 7.68
C LEU A 88 -11.93 2.03 8.18
N ARG A 89 -12.66 2.97 7.55
CA ARG A 89 -12.63 4.41 7.87
C ARG A 89 -13.24 4.74 9.23
N THR A 90 -14.09 3.88 9.77
CA THR A 90 -14.67 4.03 11.11
C THR A 90 -13.90 3.25 12.18
N ASN A 91 -12.82 2.56 11.82
CA ASN A 91 -11.99 1.86 12.79
C ASN A 91 -10.93 2.79 13.38
N LYS A 92 -11.31 3.61 14.36
CA LYS A 92 -10.43 4.60 15.01
C LYS A 92 -9.09 4.02 15.48
N LYS A 93 -9.07 2.81 16.05
CA LYS A 93 -7.82 2.14 16.46
C LYS A 93 -6.89 1.91 15.27
N PHE A 94 -7.41 1.37 14.18
CA PHE A 94 -6.65 1.13 12.96
C PHE A 94 -6.13 2.43 12.33
N LEU A 95 -6.94 3.49 12.31
CA LEU A 95 -6.50 4.81 11.82
C LEU A 95 -5.33 5.36 12.62
N LEU A 96 -5.38 5.24 13.96
CA LEU A 96 -4.27 5.63 14.83
C LEU A 96 -3.02 4.78 14.58
N ASP A 97 -3.18 3.48 14.30
CA ASP A 97 -2.06 2.60 14.00
C ASP A 97 -1.40 2.96 12.65
N LEU A 98 -2.16 3.37 11.63
CA LEU A 98 -1.62 3.93 10.38
C LEU A 98 -0.78 5.19 10.64
N ILE A 99 -1.26 6.09 11.49
CA ILE A 99 -0.55 7.33 11.85
C ILE A 99 0.75 7.03 12.59
N LYS A 100 0.74 6.07 13.53
CA LYS A 100 1.94 5.65 14.27
C LYS A 100 2.99 5.05 13.34
N VAL A 101 2.57 4.28 12.35
CA VAL A 101 3.48 3.70 11.34
C VAL A 101 4.04 4.79 10.43
N ASN A 102 3.20 5.71 9.97
CA ASN A 102 3.59 6.81 9.11
C ASN A 102 2.70 8.03 9.34
N TYR A 103 3.24 9.05 10.00
CA TYR A 103 2.48 10.26 10.37
C TYR A 103 1.90 11.01 9.17
N LYS A 104 2.46 10.85 7.95
CA LYS A 104 1.94 11.48 6.73
C LYS A 104 0.60 10.91 6.28
N THR A 105 0.21 9.74 6.78
CA THR A 105 -1.14 9.18 6.54
C THR A 105 -2.23 10.10 7.08
N LEU A 106 -1.92 10.93 8.07
CA LEU A 106 -2.83 11.93 8.63
C LEU A 106 -3.37 12.91 7.57
N LEU A 107 -2.60 13.19 6.52
CA LEU A 107 -3.01 14.06 5.41
C LEU A 107 -4.23 13.55 4.64
N LEU A 108 -4.55 12.25 4.77
CA LEU A 108 -5.59 11.56 4.02
C LEU A 108 -6.67 10.96 4.94
N LEU A 109 -6.66 11.34 6.21
CA LEU A 109 -7.60 10.87 7.23
C LEU A 109 -8.45 12.02 7.76
N ASN A 110 -9.66 11.71 8.21
CA ASN A 110 -10.53 12.69 8.84
C ASN A 110 -10.04 12.97 10.27
N LEU A 111 -9.36 14.10 10.45
CA LEU A 111 -8.80 14.53 11.74
C LEU A 111 -9.89 14.78 12.79
N ASP A 112 -11.01 15.40 12.41
CA ASP A 112 -12.13 15.69 13.32
C ASP A 112 -12.69 14.40 13.91
N TYR A 113 -12.87 13.37 13.07
CA TYR A 113 -13.31 12.05 13.51
C TYR A 113 -12.31 11.38 14.47
N ILE A 114 -11.03 11.39 14.11
CA ILE A 114 -9.98 10.77 14.94
C ILE A 114 -9.86 11.47 16.30
N LEU A 115 -9.98 12.79 16.35
CA LEU A 115 -9.91 13.56 17.59
C LEU A 115 -11.23 13.57 18.37
N GLY A 116 -12.34 13.13 17.77
CA GLY A 116 -13.67 13.20 18.39
C GLY A 116 -14.21 14.62 18.46
N LEU A 117 -13.83 15.48 17.52
CA LEU A 117 -14.26 16.88 17.44
C LEU A 117 -15.58 17.05 16.67
N LYS A 118 -16.03 16.02 15.95
CA LYS A 118 -17.36 15.91 15.35
C LYS A 118 -17.89 14.49 15.55
N ASP A 119 -19.14 14.37 15.98
CA ASP A 119 -19.86 13.09 16.05
C ASP A 119 -20.20 12.61 14.63
N GLU A 120 -20.40 11.28 14.47
CA GLU A 120 -20.63 10.57 13.19
C GLU A 120 -21.83 11.08 12.35
N ASN A 121 -22.57 12.10 12.82
CA ASN A 121 -23.85 12.54 12.29
C ASN A 121 -23.93 14.05 11.99
N ASN A 122 -22.81 14.77 11.82
CA ASN A 122 -22.84 16.21 11.47
C ASN A 122 -21.86 16.58 10.35
#